data_AF-A0A533Z873-F1
#
_entry.id   AF-A0A533Z873-F1
#
_cell.length_a   1.000
_cell.length_b   1.000
_cell.length_c   1.000
_cell.angle_alpha   90.00
_cell.angle_beta   90.00
_cell.angle_gamma   90.00
#
_symmetry.space_group_name_H-M   'P 1'
#
loop_
_entity.id
_entity.type
_entity.pdbx_description
1 polymer ?
#
loop_
_entity_poly.entity_id
_entity_poly.type
_entity_poly.pdbx_seq_one_letter_code
_entity_poly.pdbx_strand_id
1 'polypeptide(L)' 'MDPKRKILVCLSRRASATGGELRAHLGLSRQALSVHLRSLVEAGKVVRSGTTRGARYALASRAPAPV' A
#
# COMPACT_ATOMS: atom_id res chain seq x y z
N MET A 1 -12.01 7.44 -11.02
CA MET A 1 -10.84 7.60 -10.12
C MET A 1 -10.32 6.22 -9.74
N ASP A 2 -9.19 5.81 -10.31
CA ASP A 2 -8.59 4.49 -10.10
C ASP A 2 -8.25 4.17 -8.63
N PRO A 3 -8.61 2.97 -8.12
CA PRO A 3 -8.26 2.53 -6.78
C PRO A 3 -6.75 2.57 -6.50
N LYS A 4 -5.93 2.18 -7.50
CA LYS A 4 -4.47 2.23 -7.41
C LYS A 4 -3.97 3.64 -7.14
N ARG A 5 -4.53 4.65 -7.82
CA ARG A 5 -4.13 6.05 -7.66
C ARG A 5 -4.53 6.58 -6.28
N LYS A 6 -5.71 6.19 -5.76
CA LYS A 6 -6.11 6.52 -4.39
C LYS A 6 -5.17 5.93 -3.34
N ILE A 7 -4.72 4.68 -3.52
CA ILE A 7 -3.73 4.03 -2.63
C ILE A 7 -2.43 4.84 -2.63
N LEU A 8 -1.90 5.19 -3.80
CA LEU A 8 -0.67 5.98 -3.91
C LEU A 8 -0.78 7.36 -3.25
N VAL A 9 -1.91 8.06 -3.44
CA VAL A 9 -2.16 9.37 -2.79
C VAL A 9 -2.31 9.22 -1.27
N CYS A 10 -2.92 8.14 -0.79
CA CYS A 10 -2.99 7.86 0.65
C CYS A 10 -1.60 7.63 1.24
N LEU A 11 -0.77 6.82 0.56
CA LEU A 11 0.61 6.52 0.93
C LEU A 11 1.60 7.66 0.67
N SER A 12 1.25 8.67 -0.13
CA SER A 12 2.07 9.88 -0.27
C SER A 12 1.86 10.82 0.92
N ARG A 13 0.62 10.90 1.42
CA ARG A 13 0.26 11.71 2.59
C ARG A 13 0.71 11.07 3.92
N ARG A 14 0.75 9.74 3.99
CA ARG A 14 1.17 8.97 5.19
C ARG A 14 2.46 8.23 4.90
N ALA A 15 3.46 8.29 5.79
CA ALA A 15 4.74 7.59 5.58
C ALA A 15 4.58 6.08 5.34
N SER A 16 3.62 5.45 6.02
CA SER A 16 3.18 4.09 5.75
C SER A 16 1.74 3.89 6.21
N ALA A 17 1.06 2.87 5.69
CA ALA A 17 -0.27 2.48 6.15
C ALA A 17 -0.43 0.96 6.11
N THR A 18 -1.20 0.41 7.04
CA THR A 18 -1.57 -1.01 7.03
C THR A 18 -2.69 -1.28 6.03
N GLY A 19 -2.85 -2.55 5.63
CA GLY A 19 -3.99 -2.96 4.82
C GLY A 19 -5.35 -2.65 5.47
N GLY A 20 -5.44 -2.70 6.80
CA GLY A 20 -6.66 -2.33 7.53
C GLY A 20 -7.00 -0.84 7.37
N GLU A 21 -6.01 0.03 7.58
CA GLU A 21 -6.18 1.49 7.42
C GLU A 21 -6.51 1.88 5.98
N LEU A 22 -5.86 1.25 5.00
CA LEU A 22 -6.15 1.50 3.58
C LEU A 22 -7.59 1.12 3.24
N ARG A 23 -8.11 0.02 3.78
CA ARG A 23 -9.52 -0.37 3.56
C ARG A 23 -10.47 0.61 4.22
N ALA A 24 -10.23 0.97 5.47
CA ALA A 24 -11.06 1.90 6.22
C ALA A 24 -11.10 3.29 5.55
N HIS A 25 -9.95 3.76 5.07
CA HIS A 25 -9.85 5.09 4.45
C HIS A 25 -10.37 5.14 3.01
N LEU A 26 -10.21 4.05 2.25
CA LEU A 26 -10.58 4.01 0.83
C LEU A 26 -11.95 3.36 0.57
N GLY A 27 -12.57 2.75 1.59
CA GLY A 27 -13.81 2.00 1.44
C GLY A 27 -13.67 0.74 0.58
N LEU A 28 -12.46 0.15 0.51
CA LEU A 28 -12.19 -0.98 -0.37
C LEU A 28 -12.40 -2.34 0.32
N SER A 29 -12.95 -3.28 -0.44
CA SER A 29 -12.98 -4.69 -0.07
C SER A 29 -11.57 -5.26 0.09
N ARG A 30 -11.42 -6.27 0.96
CA ARG A 30 -10.12 -6.88 1.28
C ARG A 30 -9.46 -7.48 0.04
N GLN A 31 -10.24 -8.15 -0.80
CA GLN A 31 -9.78 -8.77 -2.04
C GLN A 31 -9.32 -7.72 -3.07
N ALA A 32 -10.15 -6.69 -3.32
CA ALA A 32 -9.81 -5.60 -4.23
C ALA A 32 -8.52 -4.89 -3.80
N LEU A 33 -8.38 -4.57 -2.50
CA LEU A 33 -7.14 -3.99 -1.99
C LEU A 33 -5.95 -4.93 -2.20
N SER A 34 -6.10 -6.21 -1.91
CA SER A 34 -5.01 -7.19 -2.07
C SER A 34 -4.54 -7.30 -3.52
N VAL A 35 -5.46 -7.31 -4.48
CA VAL A 35 -5.13 -7.34 -5.92
C VAL A 35 -4.38 -6.08 -6.33
N HIS A 36 -4.86 -4.91 -5.92
CA HIS A 36 -4.19 -3.64 -6.24
C HIS A 36 -2.83 -3.51 -5.58
N LEU A 37 -2.70 -3.89 -4.30
CA LEU A 37 -1.42 -3.86 -3.59
C LEU A 37 -0.41 -4.83 -4.19
N ARG A 38 -0.81 -6.06 -4.54
CA ARG A 38 0.07 -7.02 -5.22
C ARG A 38 0.59 -6.42 -6.53
N SER A 39 -0.29 -5.89 -7.38
CA SER A 39 0.11 -5.25 -8.63
C SER A 39 1.02 -4.02 -8.42
N LEU A 40 0.81 -3.23 -7.36
CA LEU A 40 1.67 -2.08 -7.04
C LEU A 40 3.04 -2.48 -6.47
N VAL A 41 3.10 -3.58 -5.74
CA VAL A 41 4.36 -4.15 -5.23
C VAL A 41 5.16 -4.78 -6.36
N GLU A 42 4.51 -5.57 -7.22
CA GLU A 42 5.14 -6.15 -8.42
C GLU A 42 5.66 -5.06 -9.37
N ALA A 43 4.93 -3.95 -9.52
CA ALA A 43 5.36 -2.80 -10.30
C ALA A 43 6.44 -1.93 -9.61
N GLY A 44 6.90 -2.30 -8.41
CA GLY A 44 7.90 -1.55 -7.66
C GLY A 44 7.46 -0.16 -7.20
N LYS A 45 6.15 0.13 -7.16
CA LYS A 45 5.60 1.43 -6.73
C LYS A 45 5.39 1.49 -5.21
N VAL A 46 5.11 0.35 -4.60
CA VAL A 46 4.83 0.20 -3.18
C VAL A 46 5.71 -0.91 -2.62
N VAL A 47 6.19 -0.75 -1.40
CA VAL A 47 6.94 -1.78 -0.68
C VAL A 47 6.11 -2.24 0.49
N ARG A 48 6.08 -3.55 0.68
CA ARG A 48 5.46 -4.19 1.83
C ARG A 48 6.54 -4.46 2.87
N SER A 49 6.35 -3.93 4.07
CA SER A 49 7.22 -4.16 5.21
C SER A 49 6.46 -4.87 6.33
N GLY A 50 7.04 -5.96 6.84
CA GLY A 50 6.47 -6.79 7.92
C GLY A 50 5.85 -8.12 7.48
N THR A 51 5.89 -9.09 8.38
CA THR A 51 5.35 -10.45 8.21
C THR A 51 3.88 -10.49 8.62
N THR A 52 3.03 -11.00 7.73
CA THR A 52 1.61 -11.36 8.01
C THR A 52 0.70 -10.30 8.66
N ARG A 53 0.63 -10.19 10.00
CA ARG A 53 -0.36 -9.38 10.73
C ARG A 53 0.23 -8.01 11.09
N GLY A 54 -0.28 -6.95 10.46
CA GLY A 54 0.27 -5.61 10.60
C GLY A 54 1.26 -5.23 9.51
N ALA A 55 1.31 -5.99 8.40
CA ALA A 55 2.05 -5.59 7.21
C ALA A 55 1.71 -4.15 6.81
N ARG A 56 2.75 -3.32 6.74
CA ARG A 56 2.68 -1.92 6.36
C ARG A 56 3.10 -1.78 4.91
N TYR A 57 2.40 -0.92 4.20
CA TYR A 57 2.69 -0.55 2.84
C TYR A 57 3.18 0.88 2.84
N ALA A 58 4.25 1.14 2.09
CA ALA A 58 4.84 2.46 1.91
C ALA A 58 5.18 2.65 0.43
N LEU A 59 5.30 3.91 -0.01
CA LEU A 59 5.79 4.17 -1.36
C LEU A 59 7.25 3.73 -1.49
N ALA A 60 7.59 3.09 -2.61
CA ALA A 60 8.96 2.67 -2.88
C ALA A 60 9.94 3.83 -2.92
N SER A 61 9.51 5.02 -3.35
CA SER A 61 10.35 6.23 -3.31
C SER A 61 10.70 6.70 -1.89
N ARG A 62 10.04 6.15 -0.86
CA ARG A 62 10.15 6.59 0.53
C ARG A 62 10.61 5.49 1.47
N ALA A 63 10.67 4.24 1.01
CA ALA A 63 11.31 3.18 1.77
C ALA A 63 12.84 3.36 1.65
N PRO A 64 13.61 3.23 2.74
CA PRO A 64 15.06 3.15 2.62
C PRO A 64 15.37 1.96 1.70
N ALA A 65 16.23 2.18 0.71
CA ALA A 65 16.69 1.12 -0.17
C ALA A 65 17.18 -0.07 0.69
N PRO A 66 16.83 -1.32 0.35
CA PRO A 66 17.49 -2.45 0.99
C PRO A 66 18.99 -2.32 0.68
N VAL A 67 19.80 -2.18 1.73
CA VAL A 67 21.26 -2.22 1.66
C VAL A 67 21.74 -3.63 1.34
#